data_AF-A0A4Z2GQE5-F1
#
_entry.id   AF-A0A4Z2GQE5-F1
#
_cell.length_a   1.000
_cell.length_b   1.000
_cell.length_c   1.000
_cell.angle_alpha   90.00
_cell.angle_beta   90.00
_cell.angle_gamma   90.00
#
_symmetry.space_group_name_H-M   'P 1'
#
loop_
_entity.id
_entity.type
_entity.pdbx_description
1 polymer ?
#
loop_
_entity_poly.entity_id
_entity_poly.type
_entity_poly.pdbx_seq_one_letter_code
_entity_poly.pdbx_strand_id
1 'polypeptide(L)'
;MEKFMDYVKQLRELSEVLVEMGSNVMQVDDRILSLAQREKRACSSIVYSLETLAWPQLHSHAQDFSMVSRNIVMEAHFIRPAHFTGITCTAYQRREDLTGSAGTDASESTHEQQLRFRCSTGSHNTSLNNFPLKNSVALASVTLPATLFPPDAPADCKLQFVAFRTGRFFPLSGNSSNAGEHSRRRSVNTPVIFVGLDGCSTWNHSDPIWVSLRHLSPGTDAVAAQWSLRALEKQGSWSQEGCQLVHSDGSTSTMRCSLLSNYAVLQVW
;
A
#
# COMPACT_ATOMS: atom_id res chain seq x y z
N MET A 1 -12.73 4.54 13.29
CA MET A 1 -12.57 3.44 12.31
C MET A 1 -12.65 2.09 12.99
N GLU A 2 -11.81 1.79 13.99
CA GLU A 2 -11.84 0.50 14.73
C GLU A 2 -13.24 0.02 15.12
N LYS A 3 -14.01 0.83 15.86
CA LYS A 3 -15.38 0.44 16.27
C LYS A 3 -16.34 0.15 15.10
N PHE A 4 -16.09 0.75 13.94
CA PHE A 4 -16.92 0.52 12.75
C PHE A 4 -16.56 -0.80 12.07
N MET A 5 -15.34 -1.32 12.27
CA MET A 5 -14.93 -2.62 11.73
C MET A 5 -15.82 -3.77 12.22
N ASP A 6 -16.42 -3.65 13.41
CA ASP A 6 -17.36 -4.65 13.93
C ASP A 6 -18.65 -4.77 13.09
N TYR A 7 -18.94 -3.75 12.26
CA TYR A 7 -20.19 -3.62 11.50
C TYR A 7 -20.02 -3.75 9.98
N VAL A 8 -18.77 -3.81 9.47
CA VAL A 8 -18.53 -3.81 8.01
C VAL A 8 -19.12 -5.03 7.32
N LYS A 9 -19.25 -6.16 8.04
CA LYS A 9 -19.86 -7.38 7.51
C LYS A 9 -21.36 -7.24 7.26
N GLN A 10 -22.07 -6.48 8.12
CA GLN A 10 -23.51 -6.26 7.99
C GLN A 10 -23.82 -5.07 7.07
N LEU A 11 -22.95 -4.05 7.03
CA LEU A 11 -23.16 -2.80 6.32
C LEU A 11 -22.03 -2.57 5.31
N ARG A 12 -22.20 -3.07 4.09
CA ARG A 12 -21.16 -3.00 3.04
C ARG A 12 -20.74 -1.56 2.72
N GLU A 13 -21.68 -0.61 2.71
CA GLU A 13 -21.46 0.82 2.47
C GLU A 13 -20.48 1.45 3.47
N LEU A 14 -20.37 0.88 4.68
CA LEU A 14 -19.44 1.36 5.69
C LEU A 14 -17.99 1.25 5.23
N SER A 15 -17.68 0.28 4.37
CA SER A 15 -16.32 0.11 3.87
C SER A 15 -15.87 1.28 3.01
N GLU A 16 -16.74 1.79 2.14
CA GLU A 16 -16.47 2.97 1.31
C GLU A 16 -16.24 4.20 2.20
N VAL A 17 -17.12 4.40 3.19
CA VAL A 17 -17.01 5.48 4.17
C VAL A 17 -15.69 5.40 4.96
N LEU A 18 -15.25 4.21 5.36
CA LEU A 18 -13.99 4.02 6.09
C LEU A 18 -12.75 4.33 5.24
N VAL A 19 -12.76 3.95 3.97
CA VAL A 19 -11.68 4.26 3.04
C VAL A 19 -11.62 5.77 2.76
N GLU A 20 -12.76 6.42 2.56
CA GLU A 20 -12.85 7.88 2.40
C GLU A 20 -12.44 8.64 3.66
N MET A 21 -12.82 8.17 4.85
CA MET A 21 -12.34 8.71 6.13
C MET A 21 -10.80 8.63 6.20
N GLY A 22 -10.21 7.47 5.92
CA GLY A 22 -8.76 7.30 5.90
C GLY A 22 -8.08 8.22 4.87
N SER A 23 -8.67 8.34 3.68
CA SER A 23 -8.19 9.21 2.60
C SER A 23 -8.20 10.69 3.00
N ASN A 24 -9.23 11.15 3.70
CA ASN A 24 -9.33 12.51 4.21
C ASN A 24 -8.35 12.76 5.37
N VAL A 25 -8.20 11.82 6.29
CA VAL A 25 -7.24 11.94 7.40
C VAL A 25 -5.80 11.97 6.89
N MET A 26 -5.48 11.33 5.75
CA MET A 26 -4.13 11.39 5.17
C MET A 26 -3.72 12.81 4.73
N GLN A 27 -4.69 13.70 4.48
CA GLN A 27 -4.44 15.10 4.10
C GLN A 27 -4.14 15.99 5.31
N VAL A 28 -4.38 15.51 6.53
CA VAL A 28 -4.10 16.24 7.78
C VAL A 28 -2.60 16.50 7.91
N ASP A 29 -2.25 17.62 8.55
CA ASP A 29 -0.88 18.04 8.80
C ASP A 29 -0.05 16.98 9.57
N ASP A 30 1.20 16.81 9.17
CA ASP A 30 2.10 15.78 9.71
C ASP A 30 2.36 15.95 11.21
N ARG A 31 2.32 17.18 11.75
CA ARG A 31 2.48 17.42 13.20
C ARG A 31 1.28 16.91 13.98
N ILE A 32 0.07 17.10 13.45
CA ILE A 32 -1.17 16.59 14.05
C ILE A 32 -1.19 15.06 13.99
N LEU A 33 -0.84 14.47 12.84
CA LEU A 33 -0.76 13.02 12.69
C LEU A 33 0.29 12.41 13.63
N SER A 34 1.45 13.06 13.77
CA SER A 34 2.51 12.64 14.71
C SER A 34 2.06 12.71 16.16
N LEU A 35 1.35 13.78 16.55
CA LEU A 35 0.77 13.92 17.89
C LEU A 35 -0.27 12.84 18.15
N ALA A 36 -1.22 12.64 17.22
CA ALA A 36 -2.27 11.64 17.33
C ALA A 36 -1.71 10.20 17.37
N GLN A 37 -0.64 9.93 16.63
CA GLN A 37 0.07 8.67 16.75
C GLN A 37 0.67 8.50 18.14
N ARG A 38 1.37 9.51 18.66
CA ARG A 38 2.05 9.42 19.96
C ARG A 38 1.04 9.23 21.11
N GLU A 39 -0.09 9.92 21.06
CA GLU A 39 -1.07 9.90 22.15
C GLU A 39 -2.03 8.71 22.08
N LYS A 40 -2.43 8.30 20.88
CA LYS A 40 -3.52 7.33 20.67
C LYS A 40 -3.23 6.24 19.65
N ARG A 41 -2.02 6.19 19.09
CA ARG A 41 -1.65 5.26 18.00
C ARG A 41 -2.60 5.35 16.81
N ALA A 42 -3.13 6.55 16.55
CA ALA A 42 -4.20 6.75 15.57
C ALA A 42 -3.80 6.32 14.15
N CYS A 43 -2.56 6.60 13.71
CA CYS A 43 -2.12 6.22 12.37
C CYS A 43 -1.98 4.70 12.25
N SER A 44 -1.35 4.03 13.23
CA SER A 44 -1.28 2.57 13.27
C SER A 44 -2.67 1.91 13.27
N SER A 45 -3.60 2.48 14.03
CA SER A 45 -4.99 2.03 14.13
C SER A 45 -5.75 2.14 12.80
N ILE A 46 -5.57 3.26 12.09
CA ILE A 46 -6.15 3.50 10.75
C ILE A 46 -5.58 2.49 9.75
N VAL A 47 -4.25 2.34 9.73
CA VAL A 47 -3.55 1.39 8.83
C VAL A 47 -4.07 -0.04 9.07
N TYR A 48 -4.08 -0.51 10.32
CA TYR A 48 -4.60 -1.84 10.65
C TYR A 48 -6.07 -2.03 10.24
N SER A 49 -6.92 -1.01 10.46
CA SER A 49 -8.32 -1.07 10.04
C SER A 49 -8.43 -1.25 8.52
N LEU A 50 -7.63 -0.53 7.74
CA LEU A 50 -7.65 -0.60 6.28
C LEU A 50 -7.03 -1.91 5.74
N GLU A 51 -5.96 -2.40 6.35
CA GLU A 51 -5.29 -3.66 6.00
C GLU A 51 -6.16 -4.90 6.22
N THR A 52 -7.17 -4.80 7.08
CA THR A 52 -8.07 -5.91 7.44
C THR A 52 -9.49 -5.72 6.92
N LEU A 53 -9.80 -4.57 6.30
CA LEU A 53 -11.16 -4.17 5.90
C LEU A 53 -11.79 -5.10 4.86
N ALA A 54 -11.02 -5.65 3.94
CA ALA A 54 -11.59 -6.48 2.87
C ALA A 54 -11.88 -7.91 3.31
N TRP A 55 -11.19 -8.45 4.32
CA TRP A 55 -11.28 -9.87 4.66
C TRP A 55 -12.68 -10.34 5.09
N PRO A 56 -13.49 -9.55 5.83
CA PRO A 56 -14.87 -9.93 6.15
C PRO A 56 -15.81 -9.91 4.93
N GLN A 57 -15.42 -9.22 3.86
CA GLN A 57 -16.22 -9.09 2.63
C GLN A 57 -15.99 -10.25 1.65
N LEU A 58 -14.87 -10.94 1.78
CA LEU A 58 -14.49 -12.03 0.89
C LEU A 58 -14.98 -13.39 1.42
N HIS A 59 -15.66 -14.14 0.56
CA HIS A 59 -16.11 -15.51 0.81
C HIS A 59 -16.37 -16.24 -0.51
N SER A 60 -16.77 -17.51 -0.47
CA SER A 60 -16.99 -18.36 -1.66
C SER A 60 -17.89 -17.75 -2.75
N HIS A 61 -18.84 -16.89 -2.36
CA HIS A 61 -19.80 -16.22 -3.25
C HIS A 61 -19.46 -14.74 -3.53
N ALA A 62 -18.41 -14.20 -2.91
CA ALA A 62 -17.90 -12.85 -3.12
C ALA A 62 -16.38 -12.93 -3.22
N GLN A 63 -15.90 -13.13 -4.46
CA GLN A 63 -14.51 -13.49 -4.73
C GLN A 63 -13.59 -12.28 -4.86
N ASP A 64 -14.13 -11.08 -5.00
CA ASP A 64 -13.38 -9.85 -5.14
C ASP A 64 -14.01 -8.71 -4.35
N PHE A 65 -13.16 -7.77 -3.95
CA PHE A 65 -13.55 -6.57 -3.23
C PHE A 65 -12.62 -5.43 -3.62
N SER A 66 -13.15 -4.26 -3.93
CA SER A 66 -12.34 -3.09 -4.25
C SER A 66 -12.95 -1.82 -3.69
N MET A 67 -12.09 -0.89 -3.28
CA MET A 67 -12.47 0.46 -2.87
C MET A 67 -11.45 1.46 -3.41
N VAL A 68 -11.94 2.62 -3.83
CA VAL A 68 -11.15 3.66 -4.50
C VAL A 68 -11.42 4.98 -3.79
N SER A 69 -10.37 5.76 -3.52
CA SER A 69 -10.46 7.12 -3.00
C SER A 69 -9.34 7.99 -3.57
N ARG A 70 -9.28 9.26 -3.16
CA ARG A 70 -8.18 10.17 -3.55
C ARG A 70 -6.80 9.66 -3.15
N ASN A 71 -6.65 9.16 -1.93
CA ASN A 71 -5.34 8.87 -1.34
C ASN A 71 -5.11 7.40 -0.98
N ILE A 72 -6.17 6.58 -1.02
CA ILE A 72 -6.13 5.18 -0.63
C ILE A 72 -6.90 4.35 -1.66
N VAL A 73 -6.32 3.25 -2.09
CA VAL A 73 -7.02 2.28 -2.94
C VAL A 73 -6.75 0.89 -2.42
N MET A 74 -7.73 0.01 -2.54
CA MET A 74 -7.58 -1.38 -2.16
C MET A 74 -8.27 -2.31 -3.15
N GLU A 75 -7.69 -3.48 -3.31
CA GLU A 75 -8.22 -4.58 -4.10
C GLU A 75 -7.92 -5.87 -3.35
N ALA A 76 -8.89 -6.77 -3.27
CA ALA A 76 -8.75 -8.02 -2.54
C ALA A 76 -9.46 -9.15 -3.27
N HIS A 77 -8.94 -10.36 -3.11
CA HIS A 77 -9.37 -11.54 -3.84
C HIS A 77 -9.46 -12.76 -2.92
N PHE A 78 -10.49 -13.59 -3.14
CA PHE A 78 -10.59 -14.94 -2.60
C PHE A 78 -9.84 -15.88 -3.53
N ILE A 79 -8.66 -16.33 -3.09
CA ILE A 79 -7.70 -17.10 -3.88
C ILE A 79 -7.86 -18.59 -3.60
N ARG A 80 -7.74 -19.41 -4.65
CA ARG A 80 -7.51 -20.86 -4.53
C ARG A 80 -6.02 -21.13 -4.69
N PRO A 81 -5.25 -21.43 -3.63
CA PRO A 81 -3.80 -21.58 -3.73
C PRO A 81 -3.33 -22.60 -4.77
N ALA A 82 -4.04 -23.72 -4.91
CA ALA A 82 -3.74 -24.76 -5.90
C ALA A 82 -3.77 -24.28 -7.38
N HIS A 83 -4.42 -23.14 -7.66
CA HIS A 83 -4.52 -22.55 -8.99
C HIS A 83 -3.89 -21.16 -9.07
N PHE A 84 -3.11 -20.78 -8.06
CA PHE A 84 -2.47 -19.48 -8.04
C PHE A 84 -1.33 -19.42 -9.07
N THR A 85 -1.44 -18.50 -10.01
CA THR A 85 -0.46 -18.31 -11.10
C THR A 85 0.43 -17.08 -10.87
N GLY A 86 0.37 -16.50 -9.68
CA GLY A 86 0.92 -15.18 -9.39
C GLY A 86 -0.09 -14.07 -9.71
N ILE A 87 0.22 -12.87 -9.25
CA ILE A 87 -0.60 -11.69 -9.51
C ILE A 87 0.28 -10.44 -9.48
N THR A 88 -0.03 -9.50 -10.36
CA THR A 88 0.64 -8.20 -10.41
C THR A 88 -0.40 -7.11 -10.24
N CYS A 89 -0.23 -6.25 -9.24
CA CYS A 89 -1.12 -5.14 -8.96
C CYS A 89 -0.36 -3.82 -9.07
N THR A 90 -0.89 -2.89 -9.87
CA THR A 90 -0.27 -1.58 -10.09
C THR A 90 -1.22 -0.46 -9.64
N ALA A 91 -0.77 0.34 -8.67
CA ALA A 91 -1.42 1.58 -8.28
C ALA A 91 -1.05 2.70 -9.26
N TYR A 92 -2.04 3.42 -9.76
CA TYR A 92 -1.84 4.49 -10.73
C TYR A 92 -2.82 5.65 -10.52
N GLN A 93 -2.51 6.79 -11.14
CA GLN A 93 -3.37 7.96 -11.20
C GLN A 93 -3.52 8.40 -12.66
N ARG A 94 -4.68 8.94 -13.05
CA ARG A 94 -4.82 9.58 -14.37
C ARG A 94 -4.19 10.97 -14.38
N ARG A 95 -3.56 11.35 -15.49
CA ARG A 95 -3.08 12.72 -15.70
C ARG A 95 -4.29 13.59 -16.07
N GLU A 96 -4.32 14.81 -15.54
CA GLU A 96 -5.24 15.85 -16.02
C GLU A 96 -4.86 16.20 -17.46
N ASP A 97 -5.82 16.10 -18.38
CA ASP A 97 -5.65 16.54 -19.76
C ASP A 97 -5.75 18.07 -19.78
N LEU A 98 -4.62 18.78 -19.77
CA LEU A 98 -4.51 20.26 -19.81
C LEU A 98 -5.08 20.92 -21.10
N THR A 99 -5.86 20.19 -21.92
CA THR A 99 -6.25 20.60 -23.27
C THR A 99 -7.76 20.64 -23.53
N GLY A 100 -8.62 20.64 -22.51
CA GLY A 100 -10.07 20.71 -22.72
C GLY A 100 -10.86 21.40 -21.61
N SER A 101 -11.37 22.59 -21.92
CA SER A 101 -12.44 23.31 -21.22
C SER A 101 -12.09 24.11 -19.96
N ALA A 102 -11.79 25.39 -20.20
CA ALA A 102 -12.30 26.45 -19.32
C ALA A 102 -13.83 26.45 -19.41
N GLY A 103 -14.51 25.70 -18.55
CA GLY A 103 -15.97 25.64 -18.53
C GLY A 103 -16.47 24.68 -17.47
N THR A 104 -16.91 25.24 -16.33
CA THR A 104 -17.96 24.75 -15.43
C THR A 104 -18.18 23.23 -15.39
N ASP A 105 -17.49 22.54 -14.48
CA ASP A 105 -18.09 21.58 -13.52
C ASP A 105 -17.00 21.06 -12.55
N ALA A 106 -17.03 21.54 -11.31
CA ALA A 106 -16.08 21.19 -10.25
C ALA A 106 -16.19 19.73 -9.75
N SER A 107 -17.03 18.90 -10.38
CA SER A 107 -17.22 17.48 -10.01
C SER A 107 -16.35 16.51 -10.82
N GLU A 108 -15.99 16.81 -12.07
CA GLU A 108 -15.15 15.91 -12.89
C GLU A 108 -13.68 15.85 -12.41
N SER A 109 -13.17 16.94 -11.82
CA SER A 109 -11.79 17.02 -11.30
C SER A 109 -11.50 16.08 -10.11
N THR A 110 -12.54 15.59 -9.42
CA THR A 110 -12.35 14.73 -8.25
C THR A 110 -12.00 13.29 -8.63
N HIS A 111 -12.56 12.78 -9.73
CA HIS A 111 -12.31 11.42 -10.23
C HIS A 111 -10.94 11.25 -10.89
N GLU A 112 -10.33 12.33 -11.37
CA GLU A 112 -9.00 12.30 -12.00
C GLU A 112 -7.88 12.22 -10.95
N GLN A 113 -8.14 12.73 -9.74
CA GLN A 113 -7.22 12.69 -8.61
C GLN A 113 -7.32 11.40 -7.79
N GLN A 114 -8.20 10.47 -8.14
CA GLN A 114 -8.33 9.18 -7.46
C GLN A 114 -7.12 8.29 -7.70
N LEU A 115 -6.69 7.61 -6.64
CA LEU A 115 -5.72 6.53 -6.73
C LEU A 115 -6.48 5.28 -7.18
N ARG A 116 -6.02 4.61 -8.23
CA ARG A 116 -6.67 3.41 -8.78
C ARG A 116 -5.73 2.22 -8.74
N PHE A 117 -6.30 1.02 -8.66
CA PHE A 117 -5.58 -0.23 -8.82
C PHE A 117 -5.92 -0.90 -10.14
N ARG A 118 -4.97 -1.67 -10.65
CA ARG A 118 -5.16 -2.64 -11.71
C ARG A 118 -4.39 -3.90 -11.33
N CYS A 119 -5.10 -4.95 -10.95
CA CYS A 119 -4.53 -6.27 -10.77
C CYS A 119 -4.71 -7.14 -12.03
N SER A 120 -3.69 -7.91 -12.37
CA SER A 120 -3.70 -8.89 -13.45
C SER A 120 -3.08 -10.20 -12.99
N THR A 121 -3.67 -11.32 -13.38
CA THR A 121 -3.14 -12.66 -13.09
C THR A 121 -1.79 -12.87 -13.79
N GLY A 122 -0.91 -13.62 -13.12
CA GLY A 122 0.45 -13.84 -13.55
C GLY A 122 1.48 -12.89 -12.92
N SER A 123 2.73 -13.32 -12.96
CA SER A 123 3.88 -12.54 -12.54
C SER A 123 4.46 -11.79 -13.74
N HIS A 124 4.07 -10.52 -13.90
CA HIS A 124 4.55 -9.66 -14.98
C HIS A 124 5.52 -8.62 -14.41
N ASN A 125 6.64 -8.41 -15.12
CA ASN A 125 7.55 -7.32 -14.78
C ASN A 125 6.99 -6.00 -15.35
N THR A 126 6.24 -5.28 -14.52
CA THR A 126 5.62 -4.01 -14.92
C THR A 126 6.59 -2.85 -14.67
N SER A 127 7.14 -2.29 -15.74
CA SER A 127 7.87 -1.02 -15.66
C SER A 127 6.91 0.13 -15.34
N LEU A 128 7.19 0.89 -14.28
CA LEU A 128 6.39 2.07 -13.91
C LEU A 128 6.48 3.20 -14.94
N ASN A 129 7.53 3.22 -15.77
CA ASN A 129 7.74 4.25 -16.79
C ASN A 129 6.98 3.95 -18.09
N ASN A 130 6.79 2.67 -18.41
CA ASN A 130 6.09 2.21 -19.61
C ASN A 130 4.74 1.57 -19.24
N PHE A 131 3.95 2.28 -18.43
CA PHE A 131 2.63 1.78 -18.02
C PHE A 131 1.65 1.81 -19.21
N PRO A 132 0.98 0.69 -19.55
CA PRO A 132 0.22 0.55 -20.81
C PRO A 132 -1.09 1.33 -20.85
N LEU A 133 -1.49 2.03 -19.78
CA LEU A 133 -2.66 2.91 -19.81
C LEU A 133 -2.27 4.30 -20.30
N LYS A 134 -2.97 4.76 -21.35
CA LYS A 134 -2.90 6.14 -21.82
C LYS A 134 -3.35 7.11 -20.70
N ASN A 135 -2.77 8.30 -20.70
CA ASN A 135 -3.06 9.40 -19.77
C ASN A 135 -3.01 8.95 -18.30
N SER A 136 -2.11 8.03 -17.95
CA SER A 136 -1.98 7.48 -16.60
C SER A 136 -0.52 7.40 -16.16
N VAL A 137 -0.27 7.53 -14.87
CA VAL A 137 1.05 7.39 -14.25
C VAL A 137 0.99 6.27 -13.21
N ALA A 138 1.79 5.22 -13.41
CA ALA A 138 1.99 4.20 -12.40
C ALA A 138 2.87 4.75 -11.26
N LEU A 139 2.39 4.55 -10.02
CA LEU A 139 2.98 5.07 -8.80
C LEU A 139 3.63 3.96 -7.97
N ALA A 140 3.00 2.78 -7.93
CA ALA A 140 3.53 1.62 -7.23
C ALA A 140 3.08 0.35 -7.96
N SER A 141 3.90 -0.68 -7.98
CA SER A 141 3.55 -2.00 -8.47
C SER A 141 4.09 -3.06 -7.51
N VAL A 142 3.30 -4.09 -7.27
CA VAL A 142 3.71 -5.28 -6.54
C VAL A 142 3.37 -6.52 -7.33
N THR A 143 4.31 -7.46 -7.40
CA THR A 143 4.18 -8.70 -8.13
C THR A 143 4.45 -9.86 -7.18
N LEU A 144 3.45 -10.71 -7.00
CA LEU A 144 3.55 -11.95 -6.24
C LEU A 144 3.80 -13.13 -7.18
N PRO A 145 4.74 -14.02 -6.86
CA PRO A 145 5.07 -15.17 -7.71
C PRO A 145 4.03 -16.29 -7.62
N ALA A 146 3.99 -17.17 -8.61
CA ALA A 146 3.12 -18.36 -8.58
C ALA A 146 3.44 -19.31 -7.41
N THR A 147 4.69 -19.31 -6.93
CA THR A 147 5.19 -20.12 -5.81
C THR A 147 4.83 -19.57 -4.43
N LEU A 148 3.94 -18.58 -4.34
CA LEU A 148 3.66 -17.89 -3.07
C LEU A 148 3.15 -18.82 -1.98
N PHE A 149 2.37 -19.84 -2.34
CA PHE A 149 1.70 -20.74 -1.40
C PHE A 149 2.34 -22.13 -1.40
N PRO A 150 2.34 -22.81 -0.24
CA PRO A 150 2.76 -24.21 -0.19
C PRO A 150 1.74 -25.12 -0.90
N PRO A 151 2.14 -26.32 -1.35
CA PRO A 151 1.25 -27.24 -2.08
C PRO A 151 -0.01 -27.65 -1.32
N ASP A 152 0.04 -27.67 0.02
CA ASP A 152 -1.03 -28.08 0.94
C ASP A 152 -1.79 -26.90 1.56
N ALA A 153 -1.67 -25.70 0.98
CA ALA A 153 -2.33 -24.51 1.49
C ALA A 153 -3.87 -24.65 1.55
N PRO A 154 -4.53 -24.11 2.60
CA PRO A 154 -5.99 -24.12 2.74
C PRO A 154 -6.71 -23.43 1.56
N ALA A 155 -7.93 -23.87 1.26
CA ALA A 155 -8.74 -23.31 0.18
C ALA A 155 -9.33 -21.92 0.48
N ASP A 156 -9.46 -21.56 1.77
CA ASP A 156 -10.05 -20.30 2.23
C ASP A 156 -9.01 -19.18 2.37
N CYS A 157 -8.23 -18.97 1.31
CA CYS A 157 -7.15 -18.00 1.28
C CYS A 157 -7.66 -16.67 0.73
N LYS A 158 -7.48 -15.59 1.49
CA LYS A 158 -7.81 -14.23 1.06
C LYS A 158 -6.52 -13.46 0.88
N LEU A 159 -6.45 -12.68 -0.20
CA LEU A 159 -5.32 -11.86 -0.56
C LEU A 159 -5.79 -10.42 -0.70
N GLN A 160 -5.11 -9.49 -0.04
CA GLN A 160 -5.46 -8.07 -0.06
C GLN A 160 -4.26 -7.21 -0.44
N PHE A 161 -4.52 -6.21 -1.28
CA PHE A 161 -3.62 -5.14 -1.66
C PHE A 161 -4.20 -3.81 -1.19
N VAL A 162 -3.35 -2.94 -0.62
CA VAL A 162 -3.71 -1.54 -0.34
C VAL A 162 -2.58 -0.66 -0.81
N ALA A 163 -2.88 0.45 -1.49
CA ALA A 163 -1.90 1.49 -1.76
C ALA A 163 -2.32 2.78 -1.08
N PHE A 164 -1.37 3.35 -0.34
CA PHE A 164 -1.44 4.66 0.27
C PHE A 164 -0.62 5.62 -0.59
N ARG A 165 -1.20 6.75 -0.98
CA ARG A 165 -0.54 7.74 -1.82
C ARG A 165 0.78 8.26 -1.23
N THR A 166 0.88 8.31 0.10
CA THR A 166 2.06 8.78 0.84
C THR A 166 2.31 7.93 2.08
N GLY A 167 3.50 8.07 2.66
CA GLY A 167 3.87 7.45 3.94
C GLY A 167 3.35 8.14 5.21
N ARG A 168 2.36 9.03 5.13
CA ARG A 168 1.93 9.87 6.27
C ARG A 168 1.39 9.10 7.48
N PHE A 169 0.83 7.91 7.27
CA PHE A 169 0.40 7.04 8.37
C PHE A 169 1.52 6.14 8.93
N PHE A 170 2.74 6.27 8.40
CA PHE A 170 3.87 5.38 8.72
C PHE A 170 5.04 6.18 9.31
N PRO A 171 4.92 6.60 10.59
CA PRO A 171 5.89 7.48 11.22
C PRO A 171 7.25 6.80 11.38
N LEU A 172 8.31 7.58 11.25
CA LEU A 172 9.66 7.12 11.56
C LEU A 172 9.81 6.98 13.08
N SER A 173 9.75 5.75 13.58
CA SER A 173 10.13 5.43 14.96
C SER A 173 11.62 5.76 15.17
N GLY A 174 11.90 6.95 15.70
CA GLY A 174 13.25 7.40 16.03
C GLY A 174 13.33 7.76 17.51
N ASN A 175 14.07 6.97 18.28
CA ASN A 175 14.62 7.39 19.56
C ASN A 175 15.78 8.34 19.26
N SER A 176 15.53 9.66 19.20
CA SER A 176 16.61 10.65 19.11
C SER A 176 16.50 11.63 20.27
N SER A 177 17.05 11.22 21.41
CA SER A 177 17.39 12.09 22.54
C SER A 177 18.60 12.99 22.26
N ASN A 178 19.21 12.91 21.07
CA ASN A 178 20.35 13.74 20.68
C ASN A 178 19.96 14.77 19.62
N ALA A 179 19.85 16.03 20.04
CA ALA A 179 19.51 17.17 19.20
C ALA A 179 20.57 17.50 18.12
N GLY A 180 21.71 16.78 18.06
CA GLY A 180 22.83 17.08 17.17
C GLY A 180 22.82 16.41 15.79
N GLU A 181 21.95 15.42 15.52
CA GLU A 181 22.03 14.57 14.31
C GLU A 181 20.86 14.76 13.33
N HIS A 182 20.32 15.99 13.27
CA HIS A 182 19.20 16.35 12.39
C HIS A 182 19.53 16.37 10.88
N SER A 183 20.78 16.09 10.49
CA SER A 183 21.26 16.32 9.12
C SER A 183 21.02 15.17 8.11
N ARG A 184 20.62 13.96 8.53
CA ARG A 184 20.44 12.81 7.61
C ARG A 184 19.27 11.89 7.98
N ARG A 185 18.16 12.45 8.46
CA ARG A 185 16.98 11.63 8.76
C ARG A 185 16.29 11.23 7.46
N ARG A 186 16.41 9.95 7.09
CA ARG A 186 15.64 9.40 5.96
C ARG A 186 14.15 9.46 6.26
N SER A 187 13.32 9.79 5.28
CA SER A 187 11.87 9.63 5.37
C SER A 187 11.30 8.89 4.17
N VAL A 188 10.07 8.42 4.30
CA VAL A 188 9.35 7.77 3.20
C VAL A 188 9.19 8.78 2.05
N ASN A 189 9.69 8.41 0.88
CA ASN A 189 9.60 9.21 -0.35
C ASN A 189 8.83 8.47 -1.46
N THR A 190 7.97 7.53 -1.09
CA THR A 190 7.17 6.79 -2.06
C THR A 190 5.75 6.66 -1.56
N PRO A 191 4.79 6.29 -2.43
CA PRO A 191 3.60 5.60 -1.98
C PRO A 191 3.99 4.39 -1.13
N VAL A 192 3.07 3.97 -0.26
CA VAL A 192 3.22 2.73 0.51
C VAL A 192 2.26 1.71 -0.08
N ILE A 193 2.78 0.53 -0.45
CA ILE A 193 1.95 -0.56 -0.97
C ILE A 193 1.98 -1.75 0.00
N PHE A 194 0.82 -2.18 0.42
CA PHE A 194 0.58 -3.29 1.32
C PHE A 194 0.17 -4.52 0.56
N VAL A 195 0.65 -5.67 1.04
CA VAL A 195 0.11 -6.98 0.69
C VAL A 195 -0.11 -7.79 1.96
N GLY A 196 -1.28 -8.40 2.09
CA GLY A 196 -1.64 -9.23 3.25
C GLY A 196 -2.44 -10.46 2.87
N LEU A 197 -2.36 -11.48 3.71
CA LEU A 197 -3.13 -12.72 3.61
C LEU A 197 -3.99 -12.94 4.85
N ASP A 198 -5.15 -13.57 4.66
CA ASP A 198 -6.01 -14.11 5.73
C ASP A 198 -6.43 -15.54 5.39
N GLY A 199 -6.42 -16.43 6.39
CA GLY A 199 -6.74 -17.87 6.22
C GLY A 199 -5.63 -18.75 5.62
N CYS A 200 -4.51 -18.18 5.20
CA CYS A 200 -3.36 -18.88 4.59
C CYS A 200 -2.03 -18.16 4.90
N SER A 201 -0.91 -18.83 4.63
CA SER A 201 0.43 -18.28 4.84
C SER A 201 1.32 -18.42 3.59
N THR A 202 2.35 -17.58 3.53
CA THR A 202 3.37 -17.68 2.49
C THR A 202 4.25 -18.90 2.68
N TRP A 203 4.76 -19.44 1.57
CA TRP A 203 5.72 -20.52 1.59
C TRP A 203 7.15 -20.01 1.77
N ASN A 204 7.93 -20.68 2.63
CA ASN A 204 9.33 -20.33 2.88
C ASN A 204 10.23 -20.50 1.64
N HIS A 205 9.82 -21.33 0.68
CA HIS A 205 10.54 -21.53 -0.60
C HIS A 205 9.95 -20.72 -1.75
N SER A 206 9.06 -19.76 -1.46
CA SER A 206 8.56 -18.86 -2.49
C SER A 206 9.69 -18.07 -3.11
N ASP A 207 9.61 -17.88 -4.43
CA ASP A 207 10.32 -16.81 -5.13
C ASP A 207 10.04 -15.44 -4.45
N PRO A 208 10.91 -14.44 -4.67
CA PRO A 208 10.74 -13.14 -4.05
C PRO A 208 9.54 -12.37 -4.61
N ILE A 209 8.96 -11.54 -3.76
CA ILE A 209 7.97 -10.53 -4.12
C ILE A 209 8.71 -9.34 -4.72
N TRP A 210 8.27 -8.90 -5.90
CA TRP A 210 8.84 -7.72 -6.55
C TRP A 210 8.00 -6.49 -6.27
N VAL A 211 8.65 -5.39 -5.92
CA VAL A 211 7.99 -4.12 -5.66
C VAL A 211 8.72 -3.01 -6.38
N SER A 212 8.02 -2.24 -7.19
CA SER A 212 8.52 -1.04 -7.85
C SER A 212 7.73 0.17 -7.38
N LEU A 213 8.41 1.23 -6.96
CA LEU A 213 7.82 2.44 -6.39
C LEU A 213 8.37 3.70 -7.07
N ARG A 214 7.48 4.64 -7.38
CA ARG A 214 7.84 5.97 -7.89
C ARG A 214 8.13 6.93 -6.73
N HIS A 215 9.20 7.69 -6.84
CA HIS A 215 9.58 8.71 -5.87
C HIS A 215 8.60 9.89 -5.91
N LEU A 216 8.24 10.44 -4.75
CA LEU A 216 7.34 11.60 -4.64
C LEU A 216 8.09 12.91 -4.94
N SER A 217 9.37 12.97 -4.60
CA SER A 217 10.28 14.06 -4.97
C SER A 217 11.71 13.52 -5.21
N PRO A 218 12.62 14.30 -5.80
CA PRO A 218 14.03 13.92 -5.89
C PRO A 218 14.63 13.66 -4.50
N GLY A 219 15.45 12.61 -4.38
CA GLY A 219 16.09 12.24 -3.13
C GLY A 219 17.33 11.39 -3.37
N THR A 220 18.14 11.18 -2.34
CA THR A 220 19.38 10.39 -2.39
C THR A 220 19.40 9.31 -1.33
N ASP A 221 20.35 8.37 -1.44
CA ASP A 221 20.57 7.30 -0.44
C ASP A 221 19.30 6.46 -0.19
N ALA A 222 18.74 5.94 -1.28
CA ALA A 222 17.53 5.14 -1.28
C ALA A 222 17.70 3.82 -0.54
N VAL A 223 16.74 3.51 0.32
CA VAL A 223 16.70 2.29 1.11
C VAL A 223 15.34 1.62 0.98
N ALA A 224 15.32 0.37 0.56
CA ALA A 224 14.14 -0.47 0.58
C ALA A 224 13.78 -0.84 2.02
N ALA A 225 12.50 -0.65 2.40
CA ALA A 225 12.04 -1.00 3.73
C ALA A 225 10.63 -1.60 3.71
N GLN A 226 10.36 -2.39 4.74
CA GLN A 226 9.05 -2.92 5.06
C GLN A 226 8.61 -2.47 6.45
N TRP A 227 7.31 -2.32 6.65
CA TRP A 227 6.74 -1.89 7.92
C TRP A 227 6.59 -3.08 8.87
N SER A 228 7.51 -3.19 9.82
CA SER A 228 7.48 -4.22 10.86
C SER A 228 6.58 -3.79 12.02
N LEU A 229 5.53 -4.55 12.31
CA LEU A 229 4.74 -4.39 13.53
C LEU A 229 5.45 -5.08 14.69
N ARG A 230 5.83 -4.33 15.73
CA ARG A 230 6.36 -4.93 16.96
C ARG A 230 5.18 -5.35 17.84
N ALA A 231 5.00 -6.67 17.98
CA ALA A 231 3.86 -7.29 18.68
C ALA A 231 3.67 -6.77 20.13
N LEU A 232 4.74 -6.37 20.82
CA LEU A 232 4.66 -5.90 22.20
C LEU A 232 4.02 -4.51 22.36
N GLU A 233 4.12 -3.64 21.35
CA GLU A 233 3.73 -2.23 21.49
C GLU A 233 2.66 -1.79 20.49
N LYS A 234 2.23 -2.65 19.55
CA LYS A 234 1.38 -2.25 18.40
C LYS A 234 1.92 -1.00 17.68
N GLN A 235 3.21 -0.76 17.80
CA GLN A 235 3.94 0.34 17.22
C GLN A 235 4.81 -0.23 16.12
N GLY A 236 4.58 0.25 14.90
CA GLY A 236 5.35 -0.18 13.76
C GLY A 236 6.64 0.62 13.60
N SER A 237 7.61 0.02 12.92
CA SER A 237 8.85 0.67 12.51
C SER A 237 9.27 0.19 11.14
N TRP A 238 9.85 1.07 10.35
CA TRP A 238 10.51 0.68 9.10
C TRP A 238 11.72 -0.21 9.40
N SER A 239 11.79 -1.36 8.72
CA SER A 239 12.89 -2.31 8.78
C SER A 239 13.36 -2.63 7.36
N GLN A 240 14.66 -2.81 7.18
CA GLN A 240 15.22 -3.30 5.91
C GLN A 240 15.22 -4.84 5.85
N GLU A 241 14.88 -5.50 6.95
CA GLU A 241 14.92 -6.95 7.04
C GLU A 241 13.95 -7.59 6.04
N GLY A 242 14.49 -8.54 5.27
CA GLY A 242 13.75 -9.30 4.27
C GLY A 242 13.40 -8.53 3.00
N CYS A 243 13.88 -7.30 2.82
CA CYS A 243 13.77 -6.54 1.58
C CYS A 243 15.15 -6.05 1.11
N GLN A 244 15.39 -6.11 -0.19
CA GLN A 244 16.64 -5.67 -0.80
C GLN A 244 16.35 -4.76 -1.98
N LEU A 245 17.00 -3.59 -1.99
CA LEU A 245 16.97 -2.69 -3.13
C LEU A 245 17.73 -3.34 -4.29
N VAL A 246 17.07 -3.46 -5.44
CA VAL A 246 17.65 -4.05 -6.65
C VAL A 246 18.14 -2.95 -7.59
N HIS A 247 17.34 -1.91 -7.75
CA HIS A 247 17.67 -0.76 -8.59
C HIS A 247 17.01 0.50 -8.04
N SER A 248 17.67 1.64 -8.21
CA SER A 248 17.12 2.96 -7.90
C SER A 248 17.69 3.98 -8.89
N ASP A 249 16.80 4.73 -9.52
CA ASP A 249 17.13 5.89 -10.35
C ASP A 249 16.56 7.17 -9.70
N GLY A 250 16.61 8.32 -10.39
CA GLY A 250 16.10 9.58 -9.83
C GLY A 250 14.59 9.62 -9.56
N SER A 251 13.82 8.72 -10.17
CA SER A 251 12.36 8.73 -10.23
C SER A 251 11.68 7.47 -9.72
N THR A 252 12.35 6.32 -9.76
CA THR A 252 11.80 5.03 -9.37
C THR A 252 12.83 4.15 -8.66
N SER A 253 12.34 3.29 -7.78
CA SER A 253 13.11 2.26 -7.10
C SER A 253 12.41 0.92 -7.22
N THR A 254 13.19 -0.13 -7.44
CA THR A 254 12.72 -1.51 -7.47
C THR A 254 13.43 -2.31 -6.39
N MET A 255 12.66 -3.06 -5.62
CA MET A 255 13.13 -3.92 -4.55
C MET A 255 12.54 -5.32 -4.69
N ARG A 256 13.19 -6.28 -4.04
CA ARG A 256 12.69 -7.64 -3.87
C ARG A 256 12.55 -7.94 -2.39
N CYS A 257 11.47 -8.59 -1.99
CA CYS A 257 11.16 -8.90 -0.60
C CYS A 257 10.79 -10.38 -0.41
N SER A 258 11.08 -10.93 0.76
CA SER A 258 10.80 -12.33 1.13
C SER A 258 9.61 -12.48 2.08
N LEU A 259 8.94 -11.39 2.46
CA LEU A 259 7.78 -11.38 3.35
C LEU A 259 6.71 -10.42 2.85
N LEU A 260 5.46 -10.67 3.23
CA LEU A 260 4.31 -9.78 3.02
C LEU A 260 4.27 -8.69 4.07
N SER A 261 4.14 -7.43 3.65
CA SER A 261 4.12 -6.26 4.52
C SER A 261 3.64 -5.02 3.77
N ASN A 262 3.79 -3.84 4.39
CA ASN A 262 3.79 -2.56 3.70
C ASN A 262 5.20 -2.23 3.23
N TYR A 263 5.36 -1.90 1.96
CA TYR A 263 6.66 -1.58 1.36
C TYR A 263 6.78 -0.09 1.04
N ALA A 264 7.96 0.45 1.28
CA ALA A 264 8.31 1.83 0.93
C ALA A 264 9.80 1.97 0.63
N VAL A 265 10.17 3.09 0.01
CA VAL A 265 11.56 3.53 -0.07
C VAL A 265 11.75 4.78 0.78
N LEU A 266 12.79 4.73 1.61
CA LEU A 266 13.22 5.84 2.45
C LEU A 266 14.42 6.52 1.81
N GLN A 267 14.42 7.85 1.77
CA GLN A 267 15.48 8.68 1.18
C GLN A 267 15.81 9.89 2.05
N VAL A 268 16.98 10.47 1.80
CA VAL A 268 17.39 11.77 2.33
C VAL A 268 17.04 12.87 1.32
N TRP A 269 16.56 14.00 1.84
CA TRP A 269 16.19 15.20 1.10
C TRP A 269 17.26 16.28 1.18
#